data_AF-A0AAV4EIQ2-F1
#
_entry.id   AF-A0AAV4EIQ2-F1
#
_cell.length_a   1.000
_cell.length_b   1.000
_cell.length_c   1.000
_cell.angle_alpha   90.00
_cell.angle_beta   90.00
_cell.angle_gamma   90.00
#
_symmetry.space_group_name_H-M   'P 1'
#
loop_
_entity.id
_entity.type
_entity.pdbx_description
1 polymer ?
#
loop_
_entity_poly.entity_id
_entity_poly.type
_entity_poly.pdbx_seq_one_letter_code
_entity_poly.pdbx_strand_id
1 'polypeptide(L)'
;MIEGQHHLCAYVRQTWMESSVWDPASWSSFYRAICTNNDVEGWHCHLNSKAGRGQLNMYLLMRLLATEAALVCVNLTLLCESASSEGR
;
A
#
# COMPACT_ATOMS: atom_id res chain seq x y z
N MET A 1 -2.57 -21.91 -26.24
CA MET A 1 -2.48 -21.25 -24.91
C MET A 1 -1.58 -20.01 -24.92
N ILE A 2 -0.58 -19.92 -25.81
CA ILE A 2 0.37 -18.79 -25.88
C ILE A 2 -0.26 -17.53 -26.54
N GLU A 3 -1.09 -17.68 -27.58
CA GLU A 3 -1.68 -16.53 -28.31
C GLU A 3 -2.56 -15.62 -27.45
N GLY A 4 -3.33 -16.18 -26.51
CA GLY A 4 -4.18 -15.37 -25.62
C GLY A 4 -3.39 -14.43 -24.71
N GLN A 5 -2.17 -14.82 -24.30
CA GLN A 5 -1.30 -13.97 -23.48
C GLN A 5 -0.75 -12.79 -24.30
N HIS A 6 -0.40 -13.01 -25.58
CA HIS A 6 0.04 -11.94 -26.46
C HIS A 6 -1.06 -10.90 -26.71
N HIS A 7 -2.30 -11.35 -26.90
CA HIS A 7 -3.44 -10.45 -27.07
C HIS A 7 -3.73 -9.61 -25.83
N LEU A 8 -3.70 -10.22 -24.64
CA LEU A 8 -3.88 -9.48 -23.39
C LEU A 8 -2.77 -8.44 -23.20
N CYS A 9 -1.51 -8.82 -23.41
CA CYS A 9 -0.37 -7.90 -23.29
C CYS A 9 -0.44 -6.73 -24.29
N ALA A 10 -0.87 -7.00 -25.53
CA ALA A 10 -1.07 -5.96 -26.53
C ALA A 10 -2.20 -5.00 -26.14
N TYR A 11 -3.33 -5.54 -25.68
CA TYR A 11 -4.46 -4.74 -25.21
C TYR A 11 -4.10 -3.86 -24.01
N VAL A 12 -3.41 -4.43 -23.01
CA VAL A 12 -3.01 -3.68 -21.81
C VAL A 12 -2.05 -2.54 -22.18
N ARG A 13 -1.07 -2.81 -23.03
CA ARG A 13 -0.13 -1.78 -23.51
C ARG A 13 -0.86 -0.63 -24.23
N GLN A 14 -1.68 -0.93 -25.24
CA GLN A 14 -2.36 0.10 -26.02
C GLN A 14 -3.38 0.89 -25.19
N THR A 15 -4.14 0.22 -24.32
CA THR A 15 -5.26 0.85 -23.62
C THR A 15 -4.82 1.61 -22.37
N TRP A 16 -3.83 1.08 -21.64
CA TRP A 16 -3.48 1.58 -20.32
C TRP A 16 -2.09 2.22 -20.25
N MET A 17 -1.12 1.79 -21.07
CA MET A 17 0.23 2.36 -21.03
C MET A 17 0.44 3.48 -22.06
N GLU A 18 -0.06 3.30 -23.28
CA GLU A 18 0.21 4.21 -24.41
C GLU A 18 -0.97 5.14 -24.74
N SER A 19 -2.16 4.83 -24.23
CA SER A 19 -3.35 5.66 -24.43
C SER A 19 -3.22 7.00 -23.70
N SER A 20 -3.57 8.09 -24.37
CA SER A 20 -3.66 9.43 -23.76
C SER A 20 -4.90 9.60 -22.87
N VAL A 21 -5.81 8.61 -22.82
CA VAL A 21 -7.04 8.67 -22.03
C VAL A 21 -6.77 8.34 -20.55
N TRP A 22 -5.83 7.43 -20.28
CA TRP A 22 -5.51 6.94 -18.94
C TRP A 22 -4.01 7.04 -18.68
N ASP A 23 -3.54 8.18 -18.16
CA ASP A 23 -2.14 8.35 -17.78
C ASP A 23 -1.72 7.25 -16.79
N PRO A 24 -0.58 6.57 -16.96
CA PRO A 24 -0.05 5.61 -15.99
C PRO A 24 -0.05 6.12 -14.54
N ALA A 25 0.14 7.42 -14.32
CA ALA A 25 0.07 8.02 -12.99
C ALA A 25 -1.35 8.06 -12.40
N SER A 26 -2.42 7.93 -13.20
CA SER A 26 -3.80 7.93 -12.72
C SER A 26 -4.28 6.56 -12.23
N TRP A 27 -3.68 5.47 -12.71
CA TRP A 27 -4.12 4.11 -12.40
C TRP A 27 -3.02 3.21 -11.82
N SER A 28 -1.75 3.56 -11.97
CA SER A 28 -0.64 2.82 -11.36
C SER A 28 -0.17 3.49 -10.07
N SER A 29 0.12 2.65 -9.07
CA SER A 29 0.78 3.08 -7.82
C SER A 29 2.30 3.04 -7.93
N PHE A 30 2.85 2.95 -9.15
CA PHE A 30 4.29 2.87 -9.38
C PHE A 30 4.95 4.18 -8.92
N TYR A 31 5.97 4.09 -8.05
CA TYR A 31 6.63 5.23 -7.39
C TYR A 31 5.73 6.14 -6.53
N ARG A 32 4.53 5.69 -6.16
CA ARG A 32 3.70 6.43 -5.20
C ARG A 32 3.70 5.72 -3.86
N ALA A 33 3.82 6.49 -2.78
CA ALA A 33 3.51 6.05 -1.43
C ALA A 33 1.99 5.92 -1.24
N ILE A 34 1.33 5.17 -2.12
CA ILE A 34 -0.09 4.83 -2.01
C ILE A 34 -0.17 3.50 -1.29
N CYS A 35 -0.91 3.47 -0.19
CA CYS A 35 -1.30 2.23 0.47
C CYS A 35 -2.07 1.36 -0.54
N THR A 36 -1.42 0.32 -1.03
CA THR A 36 -2.02 -0.70 -1.89
C THR A 36 -3.00 -1.55 -1.06
N ASN A 37 -3.82 -2.38 -1.73
CA ASN A 37 -4.64 -3.36 -1.02
C ASN A 37 -3.80 -4.25 -0.09
N ASN A 38 -2.58 -4.60 -0.51
CA ASN A 38 -1.65 -5.41 0.29
C ASN A 38 -1.17 -4.67 1.54
N ASP A 39 -1.06 -3.33 1.49
CA ASP A 39 -0.73 -2.54 2.67
C ASP A 39 -1.89 -2.53 3.65
N VAL A 40 -3.13 -2.41 3.16
CA VAL A 40 -4.35 -2.47 4.00
C VAL A 40 -4.52 -3.87 4.62
N GLU A 41 -4.39 -4.92 3.81
CA GLU A 41 -4.42 -6.31 4.28
C GLU A 41 -3.29 -6.59 5.28
N GLY A 42 -2.09 -6.07 5.02
CA GLY A 42 -0.95 -6.13 5.92
C GLY A 42 -1.25 -5.47 7.27
N TRP A 43 -1.83 -4.26 7.26
CA TRP A 43 -2.24 -3.54 8.47
C TRP A 43 -3.32 -4.28 9.25
N HIS A 44 -4.32 -4.85 8.56
CA HIS A 44 -5.34 -5.68 9.19
C HIS A 44 -4.75 -6.94 9.82
N CYS A 45 -3.87 -7.65 9.12
CA CYS A 45 -3.17 -8.82 9.65
C CYS A 45 -2.33 -8.48 10.89
N HIS A 46 -1.59 -7.38 10.84
CA HIS A 46 -0.78 -6.89 11.96
C HIS A 46 -1.63 -6.53 13.18
N LEU A 47 -2.70 -5.75 12.99
CA LEU A 47 -3.65 -5.40 14.05
C LEU A 47 -4.29 -6.65 14.66
N ASN A 48 -4.71 -7.60 13.83
CA ASN A 48 -5.33 -8.84 14.31
C ASN A 48 -4.34 -9.74 15.06
N SER A 49 -3.05 -9.71 14.67
CA SER A 49 -1.97 -10.36 15.41
C SER A 49 -1.76 -9.72 16.79
N LYS A 50 -1.71 -8.39 16.86
CA LYS A 50 -1.57 -7.66 18.15
C LYS A 50 -2.81 -7.79 19.04
N ALA A 51 -3.99 -7.93 18.45
CA ALA A 51 -5.23 -8.25 19.15
C ALA A 51 -5.27 -9.69 19.70
N GLY A 52 -4.25 -10.52 19.43
CA GLY A 52 -4.21 -11.92 19.87
C GLY A 52 -5.23 -12.80 19.16
N ARG A 53 -5.70 -12.41 17.96
CA ARG A 53 -6.74 -13.10 17.18
C ARG A 53 -8.09 -13.25 17.91
N GLY A 54 -8.32 -12.48 18.96
CA GLY A 54 -9.55 -12.46 19.75
C GLY A 54 -10.46 -11.29 19.36
N GLN A 55 -11.74 -11.40 19.71
CA GLN A 55 -12.65 -10.25 19.61
C GLN A 55 -12.30 -9.24 20.72
N LEU A 56 -11.76 -8.09 20.33
CA LEU A 56 -11.55 -6.98 21.25
C LEU A 56 -12.86 -6.25 21.51
N ASN A 57 -13.11 -5.89 22.77
CA ASN A 57 -14.13 -4.90 23.07
C ASN A 57 -13.72 -3.54 22.48
N MET A 58 -14.68 -2.66 22.25
CA MET A 58 -14.45 -1.38 21.57
C MET A 58 -13.40 -0.51 22.29
N TYR A 59 -13.38 -0.50 23.62
CA TYR A 59 -12.42 0.28 24.40
C TYR A 59 -10.97 -0.19 24.19
N LEU A 60 -10.74 -1.49 24.20
CA LEU A 60 -9.42 -2.08 23.95
C LEU A 60 -9.00 -1.89 22.50
N LEU A 61 -9.94 -2.01 21.55
CA LEU A 61 -9.67 -1.73 20.14
C LEU A 61 -9.24 -0.27 19.94
N MET A 62 -9.95 0.71 20.51
CA MET A 62 -9.59 2.12 20.42
C MET A 62 -8.18 2.40 20.98
N ARG A 63 -7.82 1.78 22.11
CA ARG A 63 -6.46 1.91 22.69
C ARG A 63 -5.38 1.31 21.80
N LEU A 64 -5.64 0.15 21.20
CA LEU A 64 -4.72 -0.48 20.26
C LEU A 64 -4.51 0.40 19.04
N LEU A 65 -5.59 0.89 18.42
CA LEU A 65 -5.54 1.78 17.27
C LEU A 65 -4.78 3.08 17.57
N ALA A 66 -5.02 3.70 18.74
CA ALA A 66 -4.30 4.90 19.15
C ALA A 66 -2.80 4.64 19.30
N THR A 67 -2.42 3.50 19.86
CA THR A 67 -1.01 3.10 20.00
C THR A 67 -0.36 2.88 18.63
N GLU A 68 -1.02 2.15 17.73
CA GLU A 68 -0.49 1.92 16.37
C GLU A 68 -0.36 3.23 15.58
N ALA A 69 -1.35 4.13 15.66
CA ALA A 69 -1.32 5.41 14.96
C ALA A 69 -0.14 6.30 15.38
N ALA A 70 0.21 6.30 16.67
CA ALA A 70 1.38 7.03 17.17
C ALA A 70 2.69 6.49 16.56
N LEU A 71 2.79 5.18 16.32
CA LEU A 71 3.96 4.56 15.73
C LEU A 71 4.11 4.85 14.23
N VAL A 72 2.99 5.02 13.50
CA VAL A 72 3.02 5.40 12.07
C VAL A 72 3.72 6.75 11.88
N CYS A 73 3.44 7.73 12.73
CA CYS A 73 4.10 9.04 12.66
C CYS A 73 5.62 8.94 12.90
N VAL A 74 6.05 8.08 13.82
CA VAL A 74 7.48 7.84 14.09
C VAL A 74 8.16 7.19 12.89
N ASN A 75 7.55 6.16 12.30
CA ASN A 75 8.11 5.48 11.13
C ASN A 75 8.22 6.40 9.92
N LEU A 76 7.23 7.27 9.66
CA LEU A 76 7.32 8.26 8.59
C LEU A 76 8.48 9.24 8.80
N THR A 77 8.67 9.69 10.04
CA THR A 77 9.78 10.60 10.38
C THR A 77 11.13 9.94 10.11
N LEU A 78 11.30 8.69 10.53
CA LEU A 78 12.54 7.93 10.31
C LEU A 78 12.81 7.67 8.81
N LEU A 79 11.78 7.33 8.04
CA LEU A 79 11.91 7.11 6.60
C LEU A 79 12.24 8.41 5.84
N CYS A 80 11.71 9.55 6.29
CA CYS A 80 12.07 10.86 5.74
C CYS A 80 13.50 11.27 6.10
N GLU A 81 13.97 10.97 7.31
CA GLU A 81 15.34 11.25 7.75
C GLU A 81 16.37 10.37 7.02
N SER A 82 16.09 9.07 6.87
CA SER A 82 16.96 8.16 6.13
C SER A 82 17.06 8.54 4.65
N ALA A 83 15.94 8.88 4.01
CA ALA A 83 15.92 9.36 2.63
C ALA A 83 16.69 10.68 2.43
N SER A 84 16.76 11.52 3.46
CA SER A 84 17.55 12.76 3.44
C SER A 84 19.06 12.51 3.60
N SER A 85 19.44 11.40 4.24
CA SER A 85 20.84 11.03 4.47
C SER A 85 21.49 10.28 3.30
N GLU A 86 20.70 9.56 2.49
CA GLU A 86 21.17 8.86 1.28
C GLU A 86 21.37 9.77 0.06
N GLY A 87 20.95 11.03 0.15
CA GLY A 87 21.13 12.06 -0.88
C GLY A 87 22.42 12.88 -0.75
N ARG A 88 23.42 12.43 0.03
CA ARG A 88 24.68 13.15 0.26
C ARG A 88 25.92 12.37 -0.16
#